data_AF-A0A3D2U0W1-F1
#
_entry.id   AF-A0A3D2U0W1-F1
#
_cell.length_a   1.000
_cell.length_b   1.000
_cell.length_c   1.000
_cell.angle_alpha   90.00
_cell.angle_beta   90.00
_cell.angle_gamma   90.00
#
_symmetry.space_group_name_H-M   'P 1'
#
loop_
_entity.id
_entity.type
_entity.pdbx_description
1 polymer ?
#
loop_
_entity_poly.entity_id
_entity_poly.type
_entity_poly.pdbx_seq_one_letter_code
_entity_poly.pdbx_strand_id
1 'polypeptide(L)'
;MKPVESLLEQCVRRQVRRGGPGGQRRNKVETGVVITHQPTGVEAEASERRHLKENLPLAVRRLRLALAVGVREAPLPSPSLRW
;
A
#
# COMPACT_ATOMS: atom_id res chain seq x y z
N MET A 1 -8.47 -16.69 7.87
CA MET A 1 -7.51 -15.99 6.97
C MET A 1 -7.61 -14.50 7.26
N LYS A 2 -6.53 -13.83 7.67
CA LYS A 2 -6.62 -12.41 8.03
C LYS A 2 -6.69 -11.57 6.75
N PRO A 3 -7.62 -10.60 6.63
CA PRO A 3 -7.86 -9.86 5.38
C PRO A 3 -6.67 -9.00 4.91
N VAL A 4 -5.68 -8.76 5.77
CA VAL A 4 -4.44 -8.06 5.39
C VAL A 4 -3.43 -9.01 4.74
N GLU A 5 -3.34 -10.25 5.22
CA GLU A 5 -2.39 -11.25 4.68
C GLU A 5 -2.77 -11.59 3.23
N SER A 6 -4.06 -11.84 2.97
CA SER A 6 -4.59 -12.10 1.62
C SER A 6 -4.38 -10.93 0.64
N LEU A 7 -4.47 -9.69 1.13
CA LEU A 7 -4.22 -8.50 0.30
C LEU A 7 -2.74 -8.42 -0.09
N LEU A 8 -1.84 -8.71 0.85
CA LEU A 8 -0.40 -8.63 0.62
C LEU A 8 0.11 -9.69 -0.36
N GLU A 9 -0.53 -10.86 -0.40
CA GLU A 9 -0.23 -11.92 -1.38
C GLU A 9 -0.46 -11.46 -2.83
N GLN A 10 -1.39 -10.53 -3.04
CA GLN A 10 -1.73 -9.96 -4.36
C GLN A 10 -0.91 -8.71 -4.70
N CYS A 11 0.04 -8.34 -3.83
CA CYS A 11 0.81 -7.11 -3.96
C CYS A 11 2.27 -7.38 -4.28
N VAL A 12 2.83 -6.57 -5.17
CA VAL A 12 4.28 -6.46 -5.35
C VAL A 12 4.78 -5.30 -4.51
N ARG A 13 5.81 -5.56 -3.71
CA ARG A 13 6.50 -4.53 -2.92
C ARG A 13 7.87 -4.22 -3.54
N ARG A 14 8.19 -2.92 -3.65
CA ARG A 14 9.51 -2.43 -4.07
C ARG A 14 10.04 -1.42 -3.06
N GLN A 15 11.32 -1.49 -2.78
CA GLN A 15 12.00 -0.50 -1.95
C GLN A 15 12.47 0.63 -2.86
N VAL A 16 12.36 1.87 -2.42
CA VAL A 16 12.72 3.05 -3.21
C VAL A 16 13.56 4.03 -2.40
N ARG A 17 14.52 4.64 -3.08
CA ARG A 17 15.19 5.85 -2.59
C ARG A 17 14.35 7.07 -2.95
N ARG A 18 14.14 7.95 -1.99
CA ARG A 18 13.55 9.27 -2.22
C ARG A 18 14.54 10.32 -1.75
N GLY A 19 15.00 11.14 -2.71
CA GLY A 19 15.76 12.34 -2.41
C GLY A 19 14.80 13.50 -2.14
N GLY A 20 15.09 14.31 -1.13
CA GLY A 20 14.35 15.55 -0.88
C GLY A 20 15.16 16.53 -0.03
N PRO A 21 14.66 17.77 0.18
CA PRO A 21 15.33 18.76 1.02
C PRO A 21 15.45 18.22 2.45
N GLY A 22 16.67 17.83 2.80
CA GLY A 22 17.02 17.10 4.02
C GLY A 22 18.51 16.80 4.01
N GLY A 23 19.12 16.71 5.20
CA GLY A 23 20.55 16.45 5.32
C GLY A 23 20.98 15.11 4.73
N GLN A 24 22.26 15.00 4.38
CA GLN A 24 22.90 13.82 3.77
C GLN A 24 22.49 12.47 4.42
N ARG A 25 22.29 12.46 5.74
CA ARG A 25 21.84 11.29 6.50
C ARG A 25 20.44 10.78 6.10
N ARG A 26 19.50 11.68 5.76
CA ARG A 26 18.13 11.32 5.34
C ARG A 26 18.11 10.76 3.92
N ASN A 27 18.95 11.30 3.03
CA ASN A 27 18.93 10.96 1.61
C ASN A 27 19.72 9.66 1.27
N LYS A 28 20.52 9.12 2.20
CA LYS A 28 21.38 7.96 1.94
C LYS A 28 20.68 6.60 2.07
N VAL A 29 19.54 6.51 2.77
CA VAL A 29 18.93 5.21 3.13
C VAL A 29 17.69 4.93 2.28
N GLU A 30 17.60 3.72 1.70
CA GLU A 30 16.42 3.23 0.96
C GLU A 30 15.28 2.88 1.91
N THR A 31 14.66 3.88 2.54
CA THR A 31 13.57 3.62 3.51
C THR A 31 12.20 3.63 2.86
N GLY A 32 12.06 4.14 1.63
CA GLY A 32 10.79 4.22 0.93
C GLY A 32 10.27 2.84 0.54
N VAL A 33 8.96 2.65 0.66
CA VAL A 33 8.25 1.43 0.28
C VAL A 33 7.15 1.81 -0.67
N VAL A 34 7.13 1.17 -1.83
CA VAL A 34 6.01 1.23 -2.77
C VAL A 34 5.38 -0.15 -2.85
N ILE A 35 4.05 -0.20 -2.81
CA ILE A 35 3.26 -1.43 -2.90
C ILE A 35 2.25 -1.24 -4.03
N THR A 36 2.21 -2.21 -4.94
CA THR A 36 1.32 -2.21 -6.11
C THR A 36 0.41 -3.44 -6.02
N HIS A 37 -0.91 -3.22 -5.98
CA HIS A 37 -1.90 -4.28 -6.02
C HIS A 37 -2.09 -4.76 -7.45
N GLN A 38 -1.53 -5.93 -7.80
CA GLN A 38 -1.45 -6.40 -9.18
C GLN A 38 -2.82 -6.53 -9.88
N PRO A 39 -3.88 -7.06 -9.23
CA PRO A 39 -5.17 -7.24 -9.90
C PRO A 39 -5.82 -5.93 -10.36
N THR A 40 -5.55 -4.82 -9.67
CA THR A 40 -6.21 -3.53 -9.92
C THR A 40 -5.27 -2.46 -10.50
N GLY A 41 -3.96 -2.71 -10.47
CA GLY A 41 -2.94 -1.71 -10.82
C GLY A 41 -2.76 -0.56 -9.82
N VAL A 42 -3.58 -0.48 -8.76
CA VAL A 42 -3.49 0.57 -7.75
C VAL A 42 -2.15 0.49 -6.99
N GLU A 43 -1.46 1.62 -6.91
CA GLU A 43 -0.18 1.76 -6.23
C GLU A 43 -0.29 2.70 -5.04
N ALA A 44 0.48 2.40 -3.98
CA ALA A 44 0.65 3.28 -2.83
C ALA A 44 2.10 3.28 -2.34
N GLU A 45 2.55 4.44 -1.85
CA GLU A 45 3.90 4.65 -1.36
C GLU A 45 3.91 5.19 0.08
N ALA A 46 4.96 4.87 0.85
CA ALA A 46 5.34 5.57 2.07
C ALA A 46 6.86 5.71 2.19
N SER A 47 7.31 6.90 2.61
CA SER A 47 8.74 7.25 2.76
C SER A 47 9.01 8.23 3.91
N GLU A 48 8.02 8.49 4.77
CA GLU A 48 8.09 9.50 5.83
C GLU A 48 8.98 9.09 7.00
N ARG A 49 9.13 7.79 7.25
CA ARG A 49 9.87 7.26 8.40
C ARG A 49 11.31 6.90 8.01
N ARG A 50 12.17 6.94 9.03
CA ARG A 50 13.60 6.64 8.92
C ARG A 50 13.91 5.14 8.84
N HIS A 51 12.93 4.28 9.08
CA HIS A 51 13.08 2.84 8.96
C HIS A 51 12.03 2.26 8.00
N LEU A 52 12.47 1.36 7.13
CA LEU A 52 11.61 0.66 6.17
C LEU A 52 10.43 -0.07 6.83
N LYS A 53 10.68 -0.74 7.97
CA LYS A 53 9.66 -1.46 8.73
C LYS A 53 8.51 -0.58 9.21
N GLU A 54 8.76 0.74 9.37
CA GLU A 54 7.74 1.71 9.77
C GLU A 54 6.98 2.27 8.56
N ASN A 55 7.60 2.28 7.38
CA ASN A 55 6.96 2.72 6.13
C ASN A 55 6.06 1.64 5.53
N LEU A 56 6.39 0.35 5.68
CA LEU A 56 5.55 -0.75 5.18
C LEU A 56 4.08 -0.68 5.65
N PRO A 57 3.76 -0.58 6.96
CA PRO A 57 2.37 -0.49 7.40
C PRO A 57 1.67 0.80 6.92
N LEU A 58 2.40 1.89 6.72
CA LEU A 58 1.86 3.13 6.15
C LEU A 58 1.49 2.96 4.67
N ALA A 59 2.35 2.33 3.87
CA ALA A 59 2.09 2.02 2.47
C ALA A 59 0.87 1.09 2.33
N VAL A 60 0.75 0.05 3.17
CA VAL A 60 -0.41 -0.85 3.21
C VAL A 60 -1.69 -0.10 3.56
N ARG A 61 -1.65 0.77 4.58
CA ARG A 61 -2.82 1.58 4.96
C ARG A 61 -3.28 2.47 3.80
N ARG A 62 -2.35 3.12 3.11
CA ARG A 62 -2.65 3.95 1.93
C ARG A 62 -3.23 3.14 0.78
N LEU A 63 -2.67 1.95 0.52
CA LEU A 63 -3.18 1.05 -0.50
C LEU A 63 -4.64 0.67 -0.24
N ARG A 64 -4.97 0.31 1.01
CA ARG A 64 -6.35 -0.04 1.39
C ARG A 64 -7.33 1.11 1.15
N LEU A 65 -6.93 2.33 1.46
CA LEU A 65 -7.75 3.52 1.18
C LEU A 65 -7.91 3.76 -0.32
N ALA A 66 -6.82 3.65 -1.08
CA ALA A 66 -6.84 3.83 -2.53
C ALA A 66 -7.74 2.78 -3.21
N LEU A 67 -7.67 1.52 -2.78
CA LEU A 67 -8.56 0.46 -3.25
C LEU A 67 -10.02 0.73 -2.90
N ALA A 68 -10.31 1.11 -1.64
CA ALA A 68 -11.68 1.37 -1.21
C ALA A 68 -12.35 2.54 -1.97
N VAL A 69 -11.57 3.52 -2.40
CA VAL A 69 -12.07 4.69 -3.13
C VAL A 69 -12.10 4.44 -4.65
N GLY A 70 -11.07 3.80 -5.19
CA GLY A 70 -10.85 3.67 -6.63
C GLY A 70 -11.39 2.39 -7.26
N VAL A 71 -11.57 1.34 -6.48
CA VAL A 71 -12.05 0.04 -6.97
C VAL A 71 -13.51 -0.12 -6.58
N ARG A 72 -14.37 -0.10 -7.59
CA ARG A 72 -15.79 -0.39 -7.46
C ARG A 72 -16.04 -1.80 -7.97
N GLU A 73 -16.66 -2.64 -7.15
CA GLU A 73 -17.21 -3.90 -7.61
C GLU A 73 -18.64 -3.69 -8.10
N ALA A 74 -19.06 -4.52 -9.06
CA ALA A 74 -20.47 -4.60 -9.41
C ALA A 74 -21.26 -5.01 -8.15
N PRO A 75 -22.47 -4.48 -7.94
CA PRO A 75 -23.31 -4.95 -6.85
C PRO A 75 -23.52 -6.46 -6.99
N LEU A 76 -23.64 -7.14 -5.84
CA LEU A 76 -24.00 -8.56 -5.85
C LEU A 76 -25.30 -8.74 -6.66
N PRO A 77 -25.41 -9.82 -7.45
CA PRO A 77 -26.58 -10.06 -8.30
C PRO A 77 -27.88 -10.25 -7.51
N SER A 78 -27.78 -10.49 -6.19
CA SER A 78 -28.89 -10.63 -5.27
C SER A 78 -28.51 -10.07 -3.89
N PRO A 79 -29.47 -9.54 -3.11
CA PRO A 79 -29.24 -9.17 -1.72
C PRO A 79 -28.71 -10.34 -0.89
N SER A 80 -27.93 -10.04 0.14
CA SER A 80 -27.53 -11.05 1.11
C SER A 80 -28.75 -11.56 1.90
N LEU A 81 -28.75 -12.84 2.28
CA LEU A 81 -29.76 -13.49 3.15
C LEU A 81 -29.99 -12.84 4.53
N ARG A 82 -29.28 -11.75 4.84
CA ARG A 82 -29.37 -10.98 6.09
C ARG A 82 -30.20 -9.71 5.94
N TRP A 83 -30.75 -9.48 4.75
CA TRP A 83 -31.78 -8.47 4.51
C TRP A 83 -33.15 -8.99 4.93
#